data_AF-A0A6A7RZC2-F1
#
_entry.id   AF-A0A6A7RZC2-F1
#
_cell.length_a   1.000
_cell.length_b   1.000
_cell.length_c   1.000
_cell.angle_alpha   90.00
_cell.angle_beta   90.00
_cell.angle_gamma   90.00
#
_symmetry.space_group_name_H-M   'P 1'
#
loop_
_entity.id
_entity.type
_entity.pdbx_description
1 polymer ?
#
loop_
_entity_poly.entity_id
_entity_poly.type
_entity_poly.pdbx_seq_one_letter_code
_entity_poly.pdbx_strand_id
1 'polypeptide(L)'
;MRQHMRGWRVQRRTDLSLDELVQWVRPVVRGWVQYYAKFYPSALRCALRTLDYSVVRWARRKYKRLRGHIKQSWGWLKSIRARQPNLFPHWVPVATVG
;
A
#
# COMPACT_ATOMS: atom_id res chain seq x y z
N MET A 1 7.16 -12.57 -4.75
CA MET A 1 6.38 -11.37 -4.33
C MET A 1 7.01 -10.03 -4.75
N ARG A 2 8.20 -9.64 -4.26
CA ARG A 2 8.80 -8.33 -4.56
C ARG A 2 9.07 -8.05 -6.04
N GLN A 3 9.45 -9.06 -6.83
CA GLN A 3 9.66 -8.91 -8.27
C GLN A 3 8.34 -8.66 -9.02
N HIS A 4 7.26 -9.36 -8.64
CA HIS A 4 5.91 -9.09 -9.15
C HIS A 4 5.47 -7.65 -8.90
N MET A 5 5.72 -7.10 -7.71
CA MET A 5 5.44 -5.68 -7.41
C MET A 5 6.26 -4.71 -8.25
N ARG A 6 7.52 -5.03 -8.52
CA ARG A 6 8.37 -4.17 -9.38
C ARG A 6 7.84 -4.15 -10.82
N GLY A 7 7.27 -5.26 -11.30
CA GLY A 7 6.62 -5.37 -12.60
C GLY A 7 5.36 -4.52 -12.75
N TRP A 8 4.62 -4.31 -11.67
CA TRP A 8 3.36 -3.54 -11.67
C TRP A 8 3.50 -2.08 -12.05
N ARG A 9 4.70 -1.49 -11.86
CA ARG A 9 4.98 -0.09 -12.19
C ARG A 9 3.90 0.86 -11.63
N VAL A 10 3.34 0.57 -10.45
CA VAL A 10 2.32 1.41 -9.77
C VAL A 10 2.72 2.88 -9.74
N GLN A 11 4.01 3.13 -9.55
CA GLN A 11 4.61 4.45 -9.53
C GLN A 11 4.52 5.24 -10.86
N ARG A 12 4.20 4.60 -11.99
CA ARG A 12 4.04 5.24 -13.30
C ARG A 12 2.59 5.54 -13.65
N ARG A 13 1.61 4.98 -12.93
CA ARG A 13 0.20 5.24 -13.16
C ARG A 13 -0.28 6.43 -12.34
N THR A 14 0.26 7.61 -12.62
CA THR A 14 -0.18 8.86 -11.98
C THR A 14 -1.62 9.24 -12.36
N ASP A 15 -2.11 8.68 -13.47
CA ASP A 15 -3.45 8.92 -14.01
C ASP A 15 -4.56 8.32 -13.14
N LEU A 16 -4.28 7.19 -12.47
CA LEU A 16 -5.25 6.54 -11.58
C LEU A 16 -5.48 7.36 -10.32
N SER A 17 -6.71 7.34 -9.80
CA SER A 17 -7.07 7.78 -8.45
C SER A 17 -6.55 6.82 -7.37
N LEU A 18 -6.59 7.24 -6.10
CA LEU A 18 -6.20 6.38 -4.99
C LEU A 18 -7.13 5.16 -4.89
N ASP A 19 -8.42 5.37 -5.09
CA ASP A 19 -9.45 4.33 -5.05
C ASP A 19 -9.28 3.29 -6.17
N GLU A 20 -8.98 3.71 -7.39
CA GLU A 20 -8.68 2.79 -8.49
C GLU A 20 -7.39 2.01 -8.24
N LEU A 21 -6.36 2.66 -7.68
CA LEU A 21 -5.15 1.97 -7.28
C LEU A 21 -5.43 0.90 -6.22
N VAL A 22 -6.30 1.22 -5.26
CA VAL A 22 -6.73 0.29 -4.21
C VAL A 22 -7.52 -0.86 -4.80
N GLN A 23 -8.51 -0.59 -5.67
CA GLN A 23 -9.29 -1.63 -6.34
C GLN A 23 -8.40 -2.59 -7.13
N TRP A 24 -7.35 -2.07 -7.77
CA TRP A 24 -6.41 -2.90 -8.52
C TRP A 24 -5.51 -3.76 -7.62
N VAL A 25 -5.06 -3.22 -6.48
CA VAL A 25 -4.17 -3.93 -5.54
C VAL A 25 -4.93 -4.92 -4.64
N ARG A 26 -6.20 -4.62 -4.31
CA ARG A 26 -7.07 -5.42 -3.44
C ARG A 26 -7.11 -6.92 -3.77
N PRO A 27 -7.43 -7.36 -5.00
CA PRO A 27 -7.54 -8.79 -5.31
C PRO A 27 -6.20 -9.51 -5.16
N VAL A 28 -5.09 -8.85 -5.47
CA VAL A 28 -3.77 -9.49 -5.34
C VAL A 28 -3.35 -9.60 -3.87
N VAL A 29 -3.55 -8.55 -3.08
CA VAL A 29 -3.26 -8.60 -1.64
C VAL A 29 -4.10 -9.68 -0.98
N ARG A 30 -5.38 -9.82 -1.36
CA ARG A 30 -6.24 -10.90 -0.89
C ARG A 30 -5.66 -12.28 -1.20
N GLY A 31 -5.21 -12.50 -2.45
CA GLY A 31 -4.57 -13.76 -2.84
C GLY A 31 -3.29 -14.06 -2.05
N TRP A 32 -2.48 -13.04 -1.78
CA TRP A 32 -1.28 -13.23 -0.96
C TRP A 32 -1.56 -13.45 0.51
N VAL A 33 -2.56 -12.78 1.09
CA VAL A 33 -2.97 -13.04 2.47
C VAL A 33 -3.49 -14.48 2.56
N GLN A 34 -4.36 -14.90 1.64
CA GLN A 34 -4.95 -16.24 1.67
C GLN A 34 -3.91 -17.36 1.50
N TYR A 35 -2.89 -17.15 0.66
CA TYR A 35 -1.84 -18.14 0.42
C TYR A 35 -0.68 -18.05 1.43
N TYR A 36 -0.17 -16.85 1.72
CA TYR A 36 1.06 -16.65 2.50
C TYR A 36 0.82 -16.34 3.99
N ALA A 37 -0.39 -16.00 4.45
CA ALA A 37 -0.59 -15.65 5.86
C ALA A 37 -0.30 -16.82 6.81
N LYS A 38 -0.58 -18.07 6.39
CA LYS A 38 -0.36 -19.26 7.21
C LYS A 38 1.11 -19.69 7.28
N PHE A 39 1.85 -19.54 6.19
CA PHE A 39 3.19 -20.10 6.04
C PHE A 39 4.31 -19.07 6.19
N TYR A 40 4.08 -17.82 5.78
CA TYR A 40 5.12 -16.78 5.75
C TYR A 40 4.61 -15.40 6.18
N PRO A 41 4.14 -15.25 7.44
CA PRO A 41 3.62 -13.98 7.94
C PRO A 41 4.66 -12.84 7.91
N SER A 42 5.94 -13.16 8.12
CA SER A 42 7.05 -12.21 8.04
C SER A 42 7.29 -11.70 6.61
N ALA A 43 7.25 -12.60 5.63
CA ALA A 43 7.39 -12.24 4.21
C ALA A 43 6.18 -11.43 3.72
N LEU A 44 4.98 -11.78 4.18
CA LEU A 44 3.75 -11.03 3.92
C LEU A 44 3.85 -9.60 4.46
N ARG A 45 4.28 -9.41 5.72
CA ARG A 45 4.51 -8.07 6.30
C ARG A 45 5.53 -7.26 5.51
N CYS A 46 6.62 -7.90 5.06
CA CYS A 46 7.62 -7.27 4.19
C CYS A 46 7.05 -6.87 2.82
N ALA A 47 6.18 -7.69 2.24
CA ALA A 47 5.49 -7.38 1.00
C ALA A 47 4.55 -6.17 1.18
N LEU A 48 3.67 -6.22 2.17
CA LEU A 48 2.75 -5.12 2.49
C LEU A 48 3.48 -3.79 2.72
N ARG A 49 4.59 -3.81 3.45
CA ARG A 49 5.45 -2.61 3.61
C ARG A 49 6.00 -2.11 2.27
N THR A 50 6.35 -3.01 1.36
CA THR A 50 6.82 -2.64 0.01
C THR A 50 5.69 -2.01 -0.83
N LEU A 51 4.44 -2.43 -0.63
CA LEU A 51 3.26 -1.77 -1.23
C LEU A 51 3.11 -0.35 -0.68
N ASP A 52 3.17 -0.16 0.64
CA ASP A 52 3.08 1.18 1.26
C ASP A 52 4.16 2.12 0.70
N TYR A 53 5.40 1.64 0.57
CA TYR A 53 6.47 2.40 -0.09
C TYR A 53 6.14 2.77 -1.54
N SER A 54 5.50 1.85 -2.27
CA SER A 54 5.11 2.08 -3.67
C SER A 54 4.00 3.11 -3.80
N VAL A 55 3.02 3.09 -2.88
CA VAL A 55 1.94 4.08 -2.78
C VAL A 55 2.50 5.45 -2.39
N VAL A 56 3.38 5.53 -1.39
CA VAL A 56 4.09 6.77 -1.02
C VAL A 56 4.83 7.34 -2.21
N ARG A 57 5.52 6.48 -2.98
CA ARG A 57 6.31 6.92 -4.13
C ARG A 57 5.43 7.34 -5.32
N TRP A 58 4.26 6.74 -5.50
CA TRP A 58 3.22 7.18 -6.43
C TRP A 58 2.66 8.55 -6.00
N ALA A 59 2.31 8.72 -4.73
CA ALA A 59 1.79 9.98 -4.19
C ALA A 59 2.78 11.13 -4.34
N ARG A 60 4.08 10.86 -4.13
CA ARG A 60 5.16 11.83 -4.40
C ARG A 60 5.27 12.27 -5.85
N ARG A 61 4.89 11.41 -6.80
CA ARG A 61 4.87 11.77 -8.22
C ARG A 61 3.60 12.51 -8.61
N LYS A 62 2.45 12.12 -8.04
CA LYS A 62 1.15 12.76 -8.30
C LYS A 62 1.06 14.16 -7.67
N TYR A 63 1.46 14.29 -6.41
CA TYR A 63 1.36 15.54 -5.66
C TYR A 63 2.71 16.26 -5.60
N LYS A 64 2.83 17.39 -6.29
CA LYS A 64 4.05 18.23 -6.27
C LYS A 64 4.46 18.62 -4.83
N ARG A 65 3.49 18.87 -3.93
CA ARG A 65 3.72 19.15 -2.49
C ARG A 65 4.48 18.05 -1.75
N LEU A 66 4.37 16.80 -2.17
CA LEU A 66 4.99 15.65 -1.48
C LEU A 66 6.35 15.27 -2.08
N ARG A 67 6.72 15.83 -3.25
CA ARG A 67 7.89 15.40 -4.03
C ARG A 67 9.21 15.52 -3.26
N GLY A 68 9.39 16.57 -2.44
CA GLY A 68 10.64 16.87 -1.72
C GLY A 68 10.79 16.21 -0.34
N HIS A 69 9.68 15.90 0.35
CA HIS A 69 9.74 15.53 1.77
C HIS A 69 9.25 14.11 2.01
N ILE A 70 10.20 13.18 2.27
CA ILE A 70 9.89 11.79 2.61
C ILE A 70 9.00 11.71 3.85
N LYS A 71 9.33 12.45 4.92
CA LYS A 71 8.50 12.50 6.15
C LYS A 71 7.07 12.96 5.87
N GLN A 72 6.88 14.02 5.08
CA GLN A 72 5.53 14.51 4.75
C GLN A 72 4.75 13.50 3.90
N SER A 73 5.43 12.76 3.02
CA SER A 73 4.79 11.72 2.21
C SER A 73 4.29 10.55 3.06
N TRP A 74 5.07 10.17 4.08
CA TRP A 74 4.63 9.21 5.09
C TRP A 74 3.53 9.77 6.00
N GLY A 75 3.62 11.05 6.36
CA GLY A 75 2.56 11.76 7.08
C GLY A 75 1.24 11.77 6.31
N TRP A 76 1.28 12.05 5.01
CA TRP A 76 0.14 11.98 4.11
C TRP A 76 -0.47 10.57 4.07
N LEU A 77 0.35 9.53 3.96
CA LEU A 77 -0.13 8.14 4.01
C LEU A 77 -0.82 7.85 5.35
N LYS A 78 -0.23 8.31 6.46
CA LYS A 78 -0.81 8.17 7.80
C LYS A 78 -2.13 8.91 7.93
N SER A 79 -2.25 10.11 7.37
CA SER A 79 -3.50 10.87 7.34
C SER A 79 -4.58 10.17 6.53
N ILE A 80 -4.24 9.55 5.40
CA ILE A 80 -5.20 8.74 4.62
C ILE A 80 -5.61 7.51 5.40
N ARG A 81 -4.65 6.81 6.02
CA ARG A 81 -4.94 5.66 6.88
C ARG A 81 -5.91 6.02 8.01
N ALA A 82 -5.76 7.21 8.60
CA ALA A 82 -6.66 7.72 9.64
C ALA A 82 -8.06 8.07 9.10
N ARG A 83 -8.14 8.64 7.89
CA ARG A 83 -9.41 9.02 7.26
C ARG A 83 -10.19 7.84 6.70
N GLN A 84 -9.48 6.85 6.17
CA GLN A 84 -10.06 5.71 5.47
C GLN A 84 -9.24 4.44 5.76
N PRO A 85 -9.37 3.86 6.97
CA PRO A 85 -8.63 2.66 7.37
C PRO A 85 -8.99 1.43 6.53
N ASN A 86 -10.19 1.41 5.94
CA ASN A 86 -10.73 0.26 5.18
C ASN A 86 -10.31 0.22 3.71
N LEU A 87 -9.55 1.23 3.23
CA LEU A 87 -9.02 1.25 1.86
C LEU A 87 -8.16 0.01 1.62
N PHE A 88 -7.19 -0.23 2.49
CA PHE A 88 -6.30 -1.37 2.37
C PHE A 88 -6.55 -2.39 3.47
N PRO A 89 -6.70 -3.68 3.12
CA PRO A 89 -6.97 -4.75 4.10
C PRO A 89 -5.90 -4.85 5.19
N HIS A 90 -4.66 -4.46 4.90
CA HIS A 90 -3.53 -4.51 5.83
C HIS A 90 -3.32 -3.24 6.66
N TRP A 91 -4.09 -2.18 6.39
CA TRP A 91 -3.99 -0.92 7.14
C TRP A 91 -4.83 -0.93 8.42
N VAL A 92 -5.84 -1.78 8.47
CA VAL A 92 -6.53 -2.08 9.73
C VAL A 92 -5.47 -2.67 10.65
N PRO A 93 -5.06 -1.97 11.74
CA PRO A 93 -4.29 -2.65 12.76
C PRO A 93 -5.14 -3.85 13.18
N VAL A 94 -4.51 -5.01 13.32
CA VAL A 94 -5.15 -6.16 13.97
C VAL A 94 -5.37 -5.78 15.44
N ALA A 95 -6.26 -4.82 15.69
CA ALA A 95 -6.79 -4.50 16.98
C ALA A 95 -7.86 -5.54 17.22
N THR A 96 -7.40 -6.64 17.81
CA THR A 96 -8.10 -7.36 18.87
C THR A 96 -9.53 -7.77 18.50
N VAL A 97 -9.63 -8.95 17.91
CA VAL A 97 -10.68 -9.88 18.36
C VAL A 97 -10.44 -10.05 19.87
N GLY A 98 -11.20 -9.30 20.66
CA GLY A 98 -11.50 -9.60 22.05
C GLY A 98 -12.74 -10.47 22.09
#